data_AF-A0A2V5MMI2-F1
#
_entry.id   AF-A0A2V5MMI2-F1
#
_cell.length_a   1.000
_cell.length_b   1.000
_cell.length_c   1.000
_cell.angle_alpha   90.00
_cell.angle_beta   90.00
_cell.angle_gamma   90.00
#
_symmetry.space_group_name_H-M   'P 1'
#
loop_
_entity.id
_entity.type
_entity.pdbx_description
1 polymer ?
#
loop_
_entity_poly.entity_id
_entity_poly.type
_entity_poly.pdbx_seq_one_letter_code
_entity_poly.pdbx_strand_id
1 'polypeptide(L)'
;SARLHSVTPHMHLRGRSMRFDALYPDGRRETICSVPRYDFNWQQTYVLEKPKKFPAGTWAVLSGTWDNSQLNPANPEPKKIVHWGDQSFDEMFLGWYNVTWDAEPVQQVSAKQ
;
A
#
# COMPACT_ATOMS: atom_id res chain seq x y z
N SER A 1 -1.55 -13.77 13.73
CA SER A 1 -1.40 -13.59 12.26
C SER A 1 -2.40 -12.56 11.76
N ALA A 2 -2.17 -12.00 10.58
CA ALA A 2 -3.06 -10.99 9.98
C ALA A 2 -3.73 -11.53 8.71
N ARG A 3 -4.93 -11.04 8.40
CA ARG A 3 -5.60 -11.23 7.12
C ARG A 3 -5.77 -9.89 6.41
N LEU A 4 -5.34 -9.81 5.16
CA LEU A 4 -5.51 -8.65 4.29
C LEU A 4 -6.76 -8.81 3.43
N HIS A 5 -7.58 -7.76 3.38
CA HIS A 5 -8.82 -7.73 2.60
C HIS A 5 -8.69 -6.85 1.36
N SER A 6 -8.03 -5.70 1.48
CA SER A 6 -7.85 -4.76 0.37
C SER A 6 -6.61 -3.89 0.55
N VAL A 7 -6.18 -3.28 -0.55
CA VAL A 7 -5.14 -2.25 -0.57
C VAL A 7 -5.59 -1.03 -1.37
N THR A 8 -5.10 0.14 -0.99
CA THR A 8 -5.43 1.41 -1.68
C THR A 8 -4.15 2.18 -1.97
N PRO A 9 -3.73 2.31 -3.24
CA PRO A 9 -2.60 3.15 -3.62
C PRO A 9 -2.95 4.63 -3.53
N HIS A 10 -1.98 5.44 -3.12
CA HIS A 10 -2.12 6.88 -3.15
C HIS A 10 -0.80 7.61 -3.39
N MET A 11 -0.82 8.40 -4.44
CA MET A 11 0.23 9.30 -4.86
C MET A 11 -0.42 10.56 -5.43
N HIS A 12 0.31 11.67 -5.46
CA HIS A 12 -0.20 12.90 -6.06
C HIS A 12 0.06 12.92 -7.58
N LEU A 13 0.03 14.11 -8.16
CA LEU A 13 -0.03 14.35 -9.61
C LEU A 13 1.12 13.73 -10.42
N ARG A 14 2.26 13.42 -9.78
CA ARG A 14 3.40 12.80 -10.47
C ARG A 14 3.42 11.29 -10.30
N GLY A 15 2.54 10.69 -9.52
CA GLY A 15 2.46 9.23 -9.39
C GLY A 15 2.23 8.54 -10.73
N ARG A 16 3.03 7.52 -11.04
CA ARG A 16 2.98 6.77 -12.31
C ARG A 16 2.66 5.30 -12.10
N SER A 17 3.20 4.70 -11.05
CA SER A 17 2.89 3.32 -10.69
C SER A 17 3.08 3.07 -9.21
N MET A 18 2.36 2.08 -8.70
CA MET A 18 2.53 1.57 -7.35
C MET A 18 2.34 0.05 -7.33
N ARG A 19 3.14 -0.64 -6.52
CA ARG A 19 3.06 -2.09 -6.30
C ARG A 19 3.15 -2.42 -4.82
N PHE A 20 2.22 -3.26 -4.39
CA PHE A 20 2.13 -3.84 -3.07
C PHE A 20 2.68 -5.25 -3.11
N ASP A 21 3.77 -5.51 -2.39
CA ASP A 21 4.37 -6.83 -2.26
C ASP A 21 4.35 -7.28 -0.79
N ALA A 22 4.32 -8.60 -0.58
CA ALA A 22 4.60 -9.24 0.69
C ALA A 22 5.96 -9.92 0.62
N LEU A 23 6.84 -9.64 1.59
CA LEU A 23 8.10 -10.34 1.80
C LEU A 23 7.97 -11.24 3.04
N TYR A 24 7.98 -12.55 2.81
CA TYR A 24 7.75 -13.56 3.83
C TYR A 24 9.02 -13.81 4.68
N PRO A 25 8.88 -14.39 5.89
CA PRO A 25 10.02 -14.70 6.76
C PRO A 25 11.06 -15.64 6.14
N ASP A 26 10.66 -16.46 5.17
CA ASP A 26 11.52 -17.38 4.41
C ASP A 26 12.27 -16.69 3.25
N GLY A 27 12.08 -15.36 3.08
CA GLY A 27 12.67 -14.57 2.01
C GLY A 27 11.87 -14.58 0.69
N ARG A 28 10.78 -15.35 0.59
CA ARG A 28 9.92 -15.35 -0.60
C ARG A 28 9.23 -13.99 -0.75
N ARG A 29 9.10 -13.50 -1.98
CA ARG A 29 8.35 -12.29 -2.31
C ARG A 29 7.13 -12.62 -3.17
N GLU A 30 6.01 -12.01 -2.87
CA GLU A 30 4.75 -12.16 -3.62
C GLU A 30 4.14 -10.78 -3.90
N THR A 31 3.78 -10.52 -5.15
CA THR A 31 3.01 -9.33 -5.51
C THR A 31 1.54 -9.53 -5.18
N ILE A 32 1.01 -8.63 -4.34
CA ILE A 32 -0.39 -8.61 -3.91
C ILE A 32 -1.25 -7.80 -4.86
N CYS A 33 -0.76 -6.61 -5.25
CA CYS A 33 -1.43 -5.72 -6.18
C CYS A 33 -0.40 -4.94 -6.97
N SER A 34 -0.64 -4.77 -8.27
CA SER A 34 0.19 -3.97 -9.16
C SER A 34 -0.70 -2.98 -9.91
N VAL A 35 -0.42 -1.69 -9.76
CA VAL A 35 -1.08 -0.60 -10.47
C VAL A 35 -0.01 0.05 -11.37
N PRO A 36 0.28 -0.53 -12.54
CA PRO A 36 1.39 -0.10 -13.40
C PRO A 36 1.12 1.20 -14.17
N ARG A 37 -0.16 1.61 -14.24
CA ARG A 37 -0.63 2.88 -14.82
C ARG A 37 -1.51 3.58 -13.79
N TYR A 38 -0.88 4.09 -12.75
CA TYR A 38 -1.58 4.88 -11.74
C TYR A 38 -2.08 6.19 -12.37
N ASP A 39 -3.28 6.60 -12.00
CA ASP A 39 -3.89 7.87 -12.40
C ASP A 39 -4.36 8.56 -11.11
N PHE A 40 -3.95 9.81 -10.92
CA PHE A 40 -4.33 10.61 -9.75
C PHE A 40 -5.86 10.75 -9.61
N ASN A 41 -6.61 10.68 -10.70
CA ASN A 41 -8.08 10.73 -10.67
C ASN A 41 -8.71 9.38 -10.36
N TRP A 42 -7.94 8.29 -10.33
CA TRP A 42 -8.39 6.91 -10.12
C TRP A 42 -7.74 6.28 -8.88
N GLN A 43 -8.05 6.83 -7.71
CA GLN A 43 -7.49 6.36 -6.43
C GLN A 43 -8.37 5.29 -5.77
N GLN A 44 -8.55 4.17 -6.46
CA GLN A 44 -9.49 3.12 -6.05
C GLN A 44 -8.90 2.18 -5.00
N THR A 45 -9.79 1.60 -4.19
CA THR A 45 -9.46 0.48 -3.30
C THR A 45 -9.56 -0.83 -4.07
N TYR A 46 -8.49 -1.62 -4.06
CA TYR A 46 -8.44 -2.93 -4.69
C TYR A 46 -8.72 -4.01 -3.65
N VAL A 47 -9.91 -4.61 -3.71
CA VAL A 47 -10.35 -5.70 -2.83
C VAL A 47 -9.83 -7.03 -3.38
N LEU A 48 -9.21 -7.83 -2.52
CA LEU A 48 -8.76 -9.18 -2.89
C LEU A 48 -9.99 -10.07 -3.08
N GLU A 49 -9.97 -10.94 -4.09
CA GLU A 49 -11.05 -11.93 -4.33
C GLU A 49 -11.30 -12.79 -3.08
N LYS A 50 -10.23 -13.13 -2.35
CA LYS A 50 -10.29 -13.85 -1.07
C LYS A 50 -9.32 -13.19 -0.09
N PRO A 51 -9.75 -12.89 1.16
CA PRO A 51 -8.85 -12.35 2.17
C PRO A 51 -7.63 -13.26 2.40
N LYS A 52 -6.43 -12.69 2.32
CA LYS A 52 -5.18 -13.44 2.37
C LYS A 52 -4.57 -13.38 3.76
N LYS A 53 -4.31 -14.54 4.35
CA LYS A 53 -3.63 -14.66 5.65
C LYS A 53 -2.12 -14.59 5.48
N PHE A 54 -1.46 -13.80 6.31
CA PHE A 54 -0.01 -13.69 6.37
C PHE A 54 0.53 -14.17 7.72
N PRO A 55 1.62 -14.94 7.73
CA PRO A 55 2.30 -15.34 8.97
C PRO A 55 2.97 -14.12 9.64
N ALA A 56 3.20 -14.23 10.95
CA ALA A 56 4.01 -13.23 11.67
C ALA A 56 5.41 -13.11 11.05
N GLY A 57 5.98 -11.90 11.07
CA GLY A 57 7.26 -11.61 10.43
C GLY A 57 7.20 -11.32 8.93
N THR A 58 6.01 -11.35 8.31
CA THR A 58 5.83 -10.89 6.93
C THR A 58 5.94 -9.36 6.87
N TRP A 59 6.74 -8.85 5.94
CA TRP A 59 6.87 -7.43 5.64
C TRP A 59 5.91 -7.01 4.52
N ALA A 60 5.19 -5.92 4.73
CA ALA A 60 4.50 -5.22 3.65
C ALA A 60 5.49 -4.28 2.96
N VAL A 61 5.68 -4.46 1.66
CA VAL A 61 6.63 -3.68 0.85
C VAL A 61 5.87 -2.89 -0.19
N LEU A 62 5.99 -1.58 -0.12
CA LEU A 62 5.43 -0.66 -1.10
C LEU A 62 6.53 -0.15 -2.01
N SER A 63 6.29 -0.17 -3.31
CA SER A 63 7.18 0.43 -4.31
C SER A 63 6.38 1.25 -5.31
N GLY A 64 6.96 2.31 -5.85
CA GLY A 64 6.29 3.14 -6.83
C GLY A 64 7.26 3.99 -7.63
N THR A 65 6.72 4.65 -8.64
CA THR A 65 7.48 5.55 -9.52
C THR A 65 6.72 6.84 -9.76
N TRP A 66 7.47 7.90 -10.03
CA TRP A 66 6.94 9.19 -10.42
C TRP A 66 7.30 9.54 -11.88
N ASP A 67 6.45 10.35 -12.53
CA ASP A 67 6.66 10.91 -13.85
C ASP A 67 6.82 12.43 -13.78
N ASN A 68 8.08 12.86 -13.78
CA ASN A 68 8.49 14.26 -13.84
C ASN A 68 8.68 14.78 -15.27
N SER A 69 8.26 14.03 -16.30
CA SER A 69 8.41 14.48 -17.68
C SER A 69 7.47 15.64 -18.01
N GLN A 70 7.83 16.44 -19.02
CA GLN A 70 6.97 17.48 -19.56
C GLN A 70 5.74 16.93 -20.29
N LEU A 71 5.70 15.62 -20.54
CA LEU A 71 4.60 14.94 -21.21
C LEU A 71 3.56 14.40 -20.24
N ASN A 72 3.77 14.47 -18.92
CA ASN A 72 2.76 14.15 -17.95
C ASN A 72 1.78 15.34 -17.81
N PRO A 73 0.55 15.27 -18.36
CA PRO A 73 -0.38 16.40 -18.33
C PRO A 73 -0.89 16.71 -16.92
N ALA A 74 -0.78 15.76 -15.99
CA ALA A 74 -1.14 15.99 -14.59
C ALA A 74 -0.07 16.78 -13.84
N ASN A 75 1.18 16.81 -14.31
CA ASN A 75 2.28 17.50 -13.64
C ASN A 75 2.32 19.00 -14.03
N PRO A 76 1.93 19.92 -13.12
CA PRO A 76 1.86 21.34 -13.45
C PRO A 76 3.24 22.00 -13.62
N GLU A 77 4.28 21.41 -13.02
CA GLU A 77 5.62 21.98 -13.04
C GLU A 77 6.71 20.87 -13.03
N PRO A 78 7.14 20.41 -14.23
CA PRO A 78 8.07 19.28 -14.38
C PRO A 78 9.47 19.48 -13.81
N LYS A 79 9.90 20.73 -13.64
CA LYS A 79 11.26 21.08 -13.16
C LYS A 79 11.31 21.39 -11.67
N LYS A 80 10.16 21.44 -10.99
CA LYS A 80 10.08 21.80 -9.56
C LYS A 80 10.64 20.66 -8.71
N ILE A 81 11.45 21.01 -7.70
CA ILE A 81 11.77 20.07 -6.61
C ILE A 81 10.54 19.94 -5.72
N VAL A 82 10.05 18.72 -5.57
CA VAL A 82 8.84 18.41 -4.81
C VAL A 82 9.21 17.66 -3.54
N HIS A 83 8.48 17.95 -2.46
CA HIS A 83 8.62 17.31 -1.16
C HIS A 83 7.28 16.68 -0.76
N TRP A 84 7.28 15.91 0.33
CA TRP A 84 6.05 15.39 0.90
C TRP A 84 5.16 16.56 1.38
N GLY A 85 3.86 16.53 1.08
CA GLY A 85 2.92 17.54 1.55
C GLY A 85 1.47 17.21 1.21
N ASP A 86 0.54 17.91 1.86
CA ASP A 86 -0.90 17.66 1.75
C ASP A 86 -1.52 18.13 0.41
N GLN A 87 -0.84 19.03 -0.29
CA GLN A 87 -1.35 19.60 -1.54
C GLN A 87 -1.04 18.69 -2.72
N SER A 88 -1.97 18.54 -3.67
CA SER A 88 -1.78 17.68 -4.85
C SER A 88 -0.59 18.07 -5.74
N PHE A 89 -0.11 19.31 -5.65
CA PHE A 89 1.10 19.76 -6.35
C PHE A 89 2.40 19.49 -5.58
N ASP A 90 2.31 19.18 -4.29
CA ASP A 90 3.34 18.49 -3.51
C ASP A 90 3.21 16.98 -3.76
N GLU A 91 3.89 16.11 -2.99
CA GLU A 91 3.78 14.65 -3.19
C GLU A 91 3.36 13.85 -1.96
N MET A 92 2.80 12.67 -2.24
CA MET A 92 2.58 11.60 -1.28
C MET A 92 2.98 10.26 -1.89
N PHE A 93 3.35 9.33 -1.03
CA PHE A 93 3.56 7.92 -1.40
C PHE A 93 3.06 7.05 -0.27
N LEU A 94 1.76 6.76 -0.33
CA LEU A 94 1.03 6.06 0.72
C LEU A 94 0.38 4.80 0.15
N GLY A 95 0.39 3.74 0.94
CA GLY A 95 -0.34 2.51 0.66
C GLY A 95 -1.16 2.14 1.89
N TRP A 96 -2.49 2.15 1.76
CA TRP A 96 -3.35 1.67 2.83
C TRP A 96 -3.59 0.17 2.70
N TYR A 97 -3.66 -0.50 3.84
CA TYR A 97 -3.92 -1.93 3.96
C TYR A 97 -5.11 -2.13 4.90
N ASN A 98 -6.20 -2.73 4.40
CA ASN A 98 -7.31 -3.12 5.26
C ASN A 98 -7.05 -4.52 5.81
N VAL A 99 -6.79 -4.62 7.12
CA VAL A 99 -6.38 -5.87 7.76
C VAL A 99 -7.25 -6.21 8.98
N THR A 100 -7.46 -7.50 9.20
CA THR A 100 -7.98 -8.03 10.47
C THR A 100 -6.92 -8.90 11.12
N TRP A 101 -6.79 -8.79 12.44
CA TRP A 101 -5.88 -9.62 13.22
C TRP A 101 -6.65 -10.81 13.79
N ASP A 102 -6.06 -12.00 13.77
CA ASP A 102 -6.60 -13.12 14.52
C ASP A 102 -6.56 -12.75 16.02
N ALA A 103 -7.63 -13.04 16.76
CA ALA A 103 -7.66 -12.79 18.20
C ALA A 103 -6.55 -13.58 18.91
N GLU A 104 -5.88 -12.94 19.86
CA GLU A 104 -5.02 -13.66 20.80
C GLU A 104 -5.89 -14.62 21.63
N PRO A 105 -5.42 -15.84 21.93
CA PRO A 105 -6.15 -16.74 22.82
C PRO A 105 -6.38 -16.02 24.15
N VAL A 106 -7.64 -15.84 24.54
CA VAL A 106 -7.96 -15.36 25.88
C VAL A 106 -7.41 -16.39 26.87
N GLN A 107 -6.43 -15.99 27.68
CA GLN A 107 -5.99 -16.82 28.80
C GLN A 107 -7.19 -17.00 29.75
N GLN A 108 -7.74 -18.22 29.81
CA GLN A 108 -8.70 -18.55 30.85
C GLN A 108 -7.97 -18.49 32.19
N VAL A 109 -8.26 -17.46 32.97
CA VAL A 109 -7.84 -17.42 34.37
C VAL A 109 -8.75 -18.40 35.10
N SER A 110 -8.21 -19.57 35.46
CA SER A 110 -8.90 -20.48 36.38
C SER A 110 -9.11 -19.73 37.69
N ALA A 111 -10.38 -19.56 38.07
CA ALA A 111 -10.73 -19.19 39.43
C ALA A 111 -10.25 -20.33 40.34
N LYS A 112 -9.32 -20.04 41.25
CA LYS A 112 -9.01 -20.94 42.34
C LYS A 112 -10.25 -20.99 43.25
N GLN A 113 -10.80 -22.20 43.43
CA GLN A 113 -11.83 -22.50 44.42
C GLN A 113 -11.31 -22.29 45.84
#